data_AF-A0A5B0QXK4-F1
#
_entry.id   AF-A0A5B0QXK4-F1
#
_cell.length_a   1.000
_cell.length_b   1.000
_cell.length_c   1.000
_cell.angle_alpha   90.00
_cell.angle_beta   90.00
_cell.angle_gamma   90.00
#
_symmetry.space_group_name_H-M   'P 1'
#
loop_
_entity.id
_entity.type
_entity.pdbx_description
1 polymer ?
#
loop_
_entity_poly.entity_id
_entity_poly.type
_entity_poly.pdbx_seq_one_letter_code
_entity_poly.pdbx_strand_id
1 'polypeptide(L)'
;MISTIVPLLAHWEPPEHANYCLFIPLYPLSLYDLLNAQKRPFDPANYSGFDVLTRRIVRDVGVGLSFLHDRSLAHRDINPTNVVLTAQGHAVLIDFGTVWPGYPSPESESLEFELGTMPYRPPELLFGSRSYSPFALDIWSFGALIAEFYTPMERSEDESISRDSTPPTTDNRGLRTGTVMDWYSTSDLTDPSSAVQECAQTGPVIRKTLFEGSIGDIGLAGSIFKILGTPDSTTWPEAKRLPDFSKLNFHAFPKQDIRDYLPNLRFTLDLLEEKLAILAGQEAEEVRHQIEVERSKIEEKVRMIEGFLSYESTDRIGSFRHIFSSPERTSSESNDRSDSWVWKAIANEDQICQDTLDWFFSNESDS
;
A
#
# COMPACT_ATOMS: atom_id res chain seq x y z
N MET A 1 -20.45 16.41 -0.94
CA MET A 1 -20.28 15.38 -1.99
C MET A 1 -19.00 14.64 -1.62
N ILE A 2 -19.01 13.31 -1.59
CA ILE A 2 -17.83 12.53 -1.18
C ILE A 2 -16.70 12.83 -2.16
N SER A 3 -15.67 13.51 -1.68
CA SER A 3 -14.57 14.04 -2.50
C SER A 3 -13.48 13.00 -2.80
N THR A 4 -13.71 11.73 -2.49
CA THR A 4 -12.70 10.66 -2.54
C THR A 4 -12.77 9.80 -3.80
N ILE A 5 -13.75 10.04 -4.68
CA ILE A 5 -13.89 9.40 -6.00
C ILE A 5 -13.82 10.49 -7.06
N VAL A 6 -13.03 10.26 -8.12
CA VAL A 6 -12.89 11.24 -9.20
C VAL A 6 -14.23 11.55 -9.86
N PRO A 7 -14.60 12.83 -10.02
CA PRO A 7 -15.82 13.18 -10.74
C PRO A 7 -15.57 13.13 -12.26
N LEU A 8 -16.52 12.56 -12.99
CA LEU A 8 -16.56 12.70 -14.45
C LEU A 8 -17.17 14.06 -14.80
N LEU A 9 -16.37 14.96 -15.39
CA LEU A 9 -16.81 16.31 -15.76
C LEU A 9 -17.60 16.30 -17.07
N ALA A 10 -17.11 15.55 -18.05
CA ALA A 10 -17.74 15.34 -19.34
C ALA A 10 -17.20 14.07 -19.99
N HIS A 11 -17.91 13.57 -20.99
CA HIS A 11 -17.40 12.56 -21.91
C HIS A 11 -17.66 13.02 -23.35
N TRP A 12 -16.82 12.55 -24.27
CA TRP A 12 -17.02 12.75 -25.69
C TRP A 12 -16.96 11.41 -26.42
N GLU A 13 -18.05 11.11 -27.12
CA GLU A 13 -18.19 9.97 -28.01
C GLU A 13 -17.85 10.40 -29.43
N PRO A 14 -16.73 9.92 -29.99
CA PRO A 14 -16.37 10.24 -31.36
C PRO A 14 -17.30 9.55 -32.39
N PRO A 15 -17.42 10.11 -33.61
CA PRO A 15 -17.90 9.37 -34.78
C PRO A 15 -17.02 8.14 -35.07
N GLU A 16 -17.56 7.14 -35.79
CA GLU A 16 -16.95 5.82 -36.01
C GLU A 16 -15.41 5.84 -36.18
N HIS A 17 -14.72 4.95 -35.44
CA HIS A 17 -13.26 4.69 -35.45
C HIS A 17 -12.33 5.64 -34.65
N ALA A 18 -12.85 6.50 -33.77
CA ALA A 18 -12.01 7.27 -32.84
C ALA A 18 -12.13 6.81 -31.37
N ASN A 19 -11.15 7.21 -30.54
CA ASN A 19 -11.07 6.83 -29.13
C ASN A 19 -12.05 7.63 -28.26
N TYR A 20 -12.78 6.94 -27.39
CA TYR A 20 -13.64 7.54 -26.38
C TYR A 20 -12.82 8.45 -25.45
N CYS A 21 -13.32 9.65 -25.15
CA CYS A 21 -12.61 10.63 -24.34
C CYS A 21 -13.37 10.92 -23.04
N LEU A 22 -12.66 10.84 -21.92
CA LEU A 22 -13.15 11.17 -20.58
C LEU A 22 -12.48 12.45 -20.09
N PHE A 23 -13.26 13.40 -19.58
CA PHE A 23 -12.77 14.63 -18.99
C PHE A 23 -12.96 14.58 -17.48
N ILE A 24 -11.85 14.64 -16.74
CA ILE A 24 -11.81 14.63 -15.28
C ILE A 24 -11.02 15.85 -14.77
N PRO A 25 -11.16 16.25 -13.50
CA PRO A 25 -10.30 17.29 -12.94
C PRO A 25 -8.83 16.90 -13.06
N LEU A 26 -7.96 17.90 -13.27
CA LEU A 26 -6.53 17.70 -13.25
C LEU A 26 -6.06 17.61 -11.78
N TYR A 27 -5.43 16.49 -11.44
CA TYR A 27 -4.72 16.31 -10.20
C TYR A 27 -3.22 16.23 -10.53
N PRO A 28 -2.40 17.19 -10.07
CA PRO A 28 -1.00 17.29 -10.50
C PRO A 28 -0.10 16.21 -9.89
N LEU A 29 -0.56 15.54 -8.84
CA LEU A 29 0.24 14.65 -8.02
C LEU A 29 -0.51 13.35 -7.76
N SER A 30 0.16 12.22 -8.03
CA SER A 30 -0.25 10.92 -7.53
C SER A 30 0.36 10.64 -6.16
N LEU A 31 -0.18 9.64 -5.45
CA LEU A 31 0.44 9.13 -4.25
C LEU A 31 1.82 8.53 -4.58
N TYR A 32 1.98 7.92 -5.75
CA TYR A 32 3.29 7.45 -6.21
C TYR A 32 4.32 8.59 -6.23
N ASP A 33 3.96 9.76 -6.77
CA ASP A 33 4.84 10.93 -6.79
C ASP A 33 5.19 11.37 -5.36
N LEU A 34 4.21 11.45 -4.46
CA LEU A 34 4.45 11.80 -3.05
C LEU A 34 5.38 10.79 -2.34
N LEU A 35 5.18 9.49 -2.56
CA LEU A 35 5.97 8.45 -1.89
C LEU A 35 7.44 8.47 -2.34
N ASN A 36 7.69 8.96 -3.56
CA ASN A 36 9.01 8.98 -4.21
C ASN A 36 9.61 10.39 -4.40
N ALA A 37 8.94 11.45 -3.94
CA ALA A 37 9.44 12.83 -4.01
C ALA A 37 10.70 13.08 -3.15
N GLN A 38 11.03 12.17 -2.23
CA GLN A 38 12.09 12.39 -1.24
C GLN A 38 13.47 12.18 -1.85
N LYS A 39 14.24 13.27 -2.01
CA LYS A 39 15.68 13.21 -2.38
C LYS A 39 16.61 12.77 -1.23
N ARG A 40 16.09 12.68 0.00
CA ARG A 40 16.84 12.38 1.23
C ARG A 40 16.09 11.33 2.06
N PRO A 41 16.80 10.54 2.90
CA PRO A 41 16.16 9.64 3.85
C PRO A 41 15.13 10.35 4.72
N PHE A 42 14.11 9.59 5.16
CA PHE A 42 13.04 10.10 5.99
C PHE A 42 13.57 10.62 7.34
N ASP A 43 13.25 11.87 7.67
CA ASP A 43 13.59 12.57 8.91
C ASP A 43 12.37 13.39 9.42
N PRO A 44 11.59 12.89 10.39
CA PRO A 44 10.47 13.54 11.06
C PRO A 44 10.69 14.94 11.59
N ALA A 45 11.92 15.39 11.84
CA ALA A 45 12.14 16.80 12.10
C ALA A 45 11.75 17.65 10.87
N ASN A 46 12.00 17.12 9.67
CA ASN A 46 11.63 17.70 8.38
C ASN A 46 10.21 17.28 7.93
N TYR A 47 9.68 16.17 8.43
CA TYR A 47 8.40 15.58 8.00
C TYR A 47 7.29 15.62 9.09
N SER A 48 7.28 16.63 9.95
CA SER A 48 6.34 16.70 11.09
C SER A 48 4.85 16.59 10.71
N GLY A 49 4.45 16.98 9.50
CA GLY A 49 3.09 16.82 8.98
C GLY A 49 2.84 15.54 8.17
N PHE A 50 3.85 14.69 7.96
CA PHE A 50 3.71 13.47 7.15
C PHE A 50 2.79 12.43 7.79
N ASP A 51 2.78 12.29 9.12
CA ASP A 51 1.82 11.38 9.80
C ASP A 51 0.38 11.87 9.62
N VAL A 52 0.17 13.19 9.65
CA VAL A 52 -1.13 13.83 9.44
C VAL A 52 -1.60 13.63 7.99
N LEU A 53 -0.72 13.87 7.02
CA LEU A 53 -0.99 13.65 5.60
C LEU A 53 -1.24 12.16 5.29
N THR A 54 -0.41 11.27 5.83
CA THR A 54 -0.59 9.81 5.70
C THR A 54 -1.95 9.39 6.24
N ARG A 55 -2.31 9.82 7.45
CA ARG A 55 -3.64 9.54 8.02
C ARG A 55 -4.77 10.06 7.14
N ARG A 56 -4.68 11.31 6.66
CA ARG A 56 -5.68 11.92 5.75
C ARG A 56 -5.88 11.07 4.50
N ILE A 57 -4.79 10.63 3.86
CA ILE A 57 -4.83 9.79 2.66
C ILE A 57 -5.43 8.42 2.95
N VAL A 58 -4.98 7.74 4.01
CA VAL A 58 -5.52 6.44 4.42
C VAL A 58 -7.02 6.54 4.72
N ARG A 59 -7.44 7.57 5.46
CA ARG A 59 -8.86 7.81 5.74
C ARG A 59 -9.67 8.02 4.45
N ASP A 60 -9.17 8.85 3.54
CA ASP A 60 -9.89 9.19 2.31
C ASP A 60 -9.98 8.00 1.34
N VAL A 61 -8.90 7.22 1.18
CA VAL A 61 -8.91 5.97 0.39
C VAL A 61 -9.87 4.95 0.99
N GLY A 62 -9.82 4.72 2.31
CA GLY A 62 -10.72 3.78 2.98
C GLY A 62 -12.19 4.21 2.89
N VAL A 63 -12.49 5.51 2.99
CA VAL A 63 -13.84 6.05 2.75
C VAL A 63 -14.27 5.86 1.29
N GLY A 64 -13.38 6.09 0.33
CA GLY A 64 -13.63 5.83 -1.09
C GLY A 64 -13.96 4.37 -1.37
N LEU A 65 -13.17 3.44 -0.83
CA LEU A 65 -13.42 2.01 -0.93
C LEU A 65 -14.74 1.61 -0.28
N SER A 66 -15.03 2.08 0.94
CA SER A 66 -16.32 1.81 1.59
C SER A 66 -17.49 2.31 0.74
N PHE A 67 -17.37 3.51 0.14
CA PHE A 67 -18.39 4.06 -0.74
C PHE A 67 -18.67 3.19 -1.97
N LEU A 68 -17.62 2.64 -2.59
CA LEU A 68 -17.73 1.72 -3.73
C LEU A 68 -18.31 0.37 -3.30
N HIS A 69 -17.81 -0.20 -2.21
CA HIS A 69 -18.22 -1.51 -1.69
C HIS A 69 -19.69 -1.49 -1.25
N ASP A 70 -20.17 -0.41 -0.63
CA ASP A 70 -21.58 -0.21 -0.28
C ASP A 70 -22.50 -0.16 -1.52
N ARG A 71 -21.94 0.16 -2.70
CA ARG A 71 -22.61 0.12 -4.01
C ARG A 71 -22.35 -1.17 -4.76
N SER A 72 -21.75 -2.16 -4.11
CA SER A 72 -21.37 -3.45 -4.71
C SER A 72 -20.44 -3.29 -5.91
N LEU A 73 -19.55 -2.30 -5.87
CA LEU A 73 -18.49 -2.10 -6.86
C LEU A 73 -17.14 -2.36 -6.18
N ALA A 74 -16.30 -3.20 -6.80
CA ALA A 74 -14.90 -3.37 -6.42
C ALA A 74 -14.00 -2.68 -7.46
N HIS A 75 -12.95 -2.01 -7.01
CA HIS A 75 -12.04 -1.27 -7.87
C HIS A 75 -11.08 -2.19 -8.65
N ARG A 76 -10.52 -3.20 -7.98
CA ARG A 76 -9.59 -4.24 -8.46
C ARG A 76 -8.20 -3.77 -8.91
N ASP A 77 -7.84 -2.51 -8.70
CA ASP A 77 -6.50 -1.99 -9.00
C ASP A 77 -6.10 -0.81 -8.09
N ILE A 78 -6.17 -1.02 -6.79
CA ILE A 78 -5.71 -0.04 -5.81
C ILE A 78 -4.18 -0.07 -5.75
N ASN A 79 -3.55 1.07 -6.03
CA ASN A 79 -2.11 1.26 -5.98
C ASN A 79 -1.80 2.77 -5.91
N PRO A 80 -0.56 3.20 -5.62
CA PRO A 80 -0.21 4.61 -5.51
C PRO A 80 -0.39 5.45 -6.78
N THR A 81 -0.38 4.87 -7.98
CA THR A 81 -0.61 5.63 -9.22
C THR A 81 -2.10 5.92 -9.42
N ASN A 82 -2.97 5.07 -8.90
CA ASN A 82 -4.43 5.21 -8.97
C ASN A 82 -5.04 6.00 -7.79
N VAL A 83 -4.19 6.55 -6.92
CA VAL A 83 -4.57 7.49 -5.87
C VAL A 83 -3.95 8.84 -6.20
N VAL A 84 -4.78 9.86 -6.43
CA VAL A 84 -4.30 11.23 -6.71
C VAL A 84 -4.64 12.19 -5.58
N LEU A 85 -3.88 13.27 -5.47
CA LEU A 85 -3.96 14.21 -4.36
C LEU A 85 -4.49 15.57 -4.82
N THR A 86 -5.36 16.14 -4.00
CA THR A 86 -5.73 17.57 -4.08
C THR A 86 -4.65 18.44 -3.45
N ALA A 87 -4.69 19.76 -3.71
CA ALA A 87 -3.81 20.73 -3.06
C ALA A 87 -3.96 20.78 -1.53
N GLN A 88 -5.08 20.29 -0.99
CA GLN A 88 -5.34 20.21 0.46
C GLN A 88 -4.94 18.85 1.06
N GLY A 89 -4.33 17.95 0.27
CA GLY A 89 -3.92 16.62 0.73
C GLY A 89 -5.02 15.58 0.80
N HIS A 90 -6.23 15.88 0.31
CA HIS A 90 -7.25 14.84 0.11
C HIS A 90 -6.85 13.85 -0.97
N ALA A 91 -7.09 12.57 -0.70
CA ALA A 91 -6.90 11.50 -1.66
C ALA A 91 -8.18 11.23 -2.47
N VAL A 92 -8.00 10.98 -3.76
CA VAL A 92 -9.06 10.71 -4.74
C VAL A 92 -8.69 9.46 -5.52
N LEU A 93 -9.60 8.47 -5.56
CA LEU A 93 -9.46 7.28 -6.39
C LEU A 93 -9.74 7.62 -7.85
N ILE A 94 -8.85 7.18 -8.74
CA ILE A 94 -8.95 7.28 -10.20
C ILE A 94 -8.80 5.89 -10.84
N ASP A 95 -8.96 5.84 -12.16
CA ASP A 95 -8.84 4.63 -12.98
C ASP A 95 -9.82 3.50 -12.61
N PHE A 96 -11.04 3.64 -13.14
CA PHE A 96 -12.13 2.68 -12.94
C PHE A 96 -12.14 1.60 -14.04
N GLY A 97 -11.05 1.43 -14.80
CA GLY A 97 -10.97 0.54 -15.97
C GLY A 97 -11.14 -0.95 -15.65
N THR A 98 -10.83 -1.35 -14.42
CA THR A 98 -10.95 -2.74 -13.95
C THR A 98 -12.11 -2.93 -12.97
N VAL A 99 -13.01 -1.96 -12.79
CA VAL A 99 -14.10 -2.07 -11.81
C VAL A 99 -15.05 -3.22 -12.10
N TRP A 100 -15.50 -3.89 -11.04
CA TRP A 100 -16.39 -5.05 -11.15
C TRP A 100 -17.62 -4.95 -10.24
N PRO A 101 -18.82 -5.24 -10.76
CA PRO A 101 -20.03 -5.38 -9.94
C PRO A 101 -19.96 -6.69 -9.14
N GLY A 102 -19.85 -6.58 -7.81
CA GLY A 102 -19.55 -7.68 -6.89
C GLY A 102 -20.65 -8.74 -6.68
N TYR A 103 -21.70 -8.75 -7.50
CA TYR A 103 -22.62 -9.88 -7.57
C TYR A 103 -22.37 -10.64 -8.86
N PRO A 104 -21.69 -11.80 -8.82
CA PRO A 104 -21.72 -12.70 -9.96
C PRO A 104 -23.18 -13.12 -10.16
N SER A 105 -23.75 -12.74 -11.31
CA SER A 105 -24.96 -13.37 -11.81
C SER A 105 -24.65 -14.84 -12.11
N PRO A 106 -25.64 -15.74 -12.17
CA PRO A 106 -25.42 -17.13 -12.62
C PRO A 106 -24.81 -17.22 -14.03
N GLU A 107 -24.89 -16.14 -14.80
CA GLU A 107 -24.33 -15.97 -16.14
C GLU A 107 -22.94 -15.31 -16.13
N SER A 108 -22.42 -14.92 -14.96
CA SER A 108 -21.14 -14.24 -14.86
C SER A 108 -20.02 -15.18 -15.27
N GLU A 109 -19.37 -14.81 -16.36
CA GLU A 109 -18.14 -15.39 -16.84
C GLU A 109 -17.14 -15.55 -15.69
N SER A 110 -16.32 -16.61 -15.77
CA SER A 110 -15.28 -16.87 -14.78
C SER A 110 -14.42 -15.62 -14.57
N LEU A 111 -14.28 -15.17 -13.33
CA LEU A 111 -13.56 -13.92 -13.04
C LEU A 111 -12.15 -13.95 -13.64
N GLU A 112 -11.70 -12.82 -14.17
CA GLU A 112 -10.32 -12.63 -14.63
C GLU A 112 -9.37 -12.67 -13.44
N PHE A 113 -8.19 -13.27 -13.61
CA PHE A 113 -7.20 -13.33 -12.53
C PHE A 113 -5.98 -12.46 -12.81
N GLU A 114 -5.73 -12.07 -14.07
CA GLU A 114 -4.63 -11.17 -14.52
C GLU A 114 -4.97 -9.70 -14.24
N LEU A 115 -5.27 -9.40 -12.97
CA LEU A 115 -5.69 -8.08 -12.51
C LEU A 115 -4.75 -7.56 -11.42
N GLY A 116 -4.77 -6.24 -11.26
CA GLY A 116 -4.04 -5.54 -10.23
C GLY A 116 -2.57 -5.34 -10.58
N THR A 117 -2.04 -4.19 -10.15
CA THR A 117 -0.64 -3.84 -10.33
C THR A 117 0.24 -4.57 -9.32
N MET A 118 1.25 -5.31 -9.78
CA MET A 118 2.32 -5.78 -8.90
C MET A 118 3.06 -4.56 -8.35
N PRO A 119 3.39 -4.49 -7.04
CA PRO A 119 3.35 -5.54 -6.01
C PRO A 119 2.12 -5.53 -5.08
N TYR A 120 1.07 -4.78 -5.40
CA TYR A 120 -0.17 -4.68 -4.60
C TYR A 120 -1.14 -5.83 -4.84
N ARG A 121 -0.76 -6.79 -5.70
CA ARG A 121 -1.63 -7.87 -6.16
C ARG A 121 -1.88 -8.91 -5.05
N PRO A 122 -3.14 -9.28 -4.76
CA PRO A 122 -3.48 -10.27 -3.72
C PRO A 122 -3.06 -11.70 -4.08
N PRO A 123 -2.75 -12.55 -3.08
CA PRO A 123 -2.16 -13.86 -3.31
C PRO A 123 -3.11 -14.81 -4.05
N GLU A 124 -4.42 -14.70 -3.88
CA GLU A 124 -5.40 -15.53 -4.61
C GLU A 124 -5.32 -15.37 -6.14
N LEU A 125 -4.90 -14.19 -6.64
CA LEU A 125 -4.77 -13.94 -8.08
C LEU A 125 -3.50 -14.58 -8.66
N LEU A 126 -2.47 -14.79 -7.83
CA LEU A 126 -1.19 -15.39 -8.21
C LEU A 126 -1.29 -16.91 -8.47
N PHE A 127 -2.40 -17.52 -8.06
CA PHE A 127 -2.68 -18.94 -8.22
C PHE A 127 -3.85 -19.22 -9.16
N GLY A 128 -4.15 -18.27 -10.05
CA GLY A 128 -5.15 -18.44 -11.12
C GLY A 128 -6.60 -18.49 -10.64
N SER A 129 -6.90 -17.99 -9.42
CA SER A 129 -8.26 -18.05 -8.90
C SER A 129 -9.23 -17.27 -9.79
N ARG A 130 -10.33 -17.91 -10.16
CA ARG A 130 -11.47 -17.27 -10.86
C ARG A 130 -12.72 -17.22 -9.99
N SER A 131 -12.59 -17.55 -8.71
CA SER A 131 -13.64 -17.54 -7.71
C SER A 131 -13.07 -16.93 -6.43
N TYR A 132 -13.19 -15.62 -6.33
CA TYR A 132 -12.67 -14.80 -5.24
C TYR A 132 -13.68 -13.70 -4.90
N SER A 133 -13.48 -13.02 -3.76
CA SER A 133 -14.23 -11.81 -3.43
C SER A 133 -13.53 -10.58 -4.04
N PRO A 134 -14.13 -9.87 -5.01
CA PRO A 134 -13.51 -8.67 -5.59
C PRO A 134 -13.23 -7.59 -4.53
N PHE A 135 -14.07 -7.49 -3.51
CA PHE A 135 -13.90 -6.54 -2.40
C PHE A 135 -12.69 -6.87 -1.53
N ALA A 136 -12.37 -8.15 -1.35
CA ALA A 136 -11.20 -8.56 -0.58
C ALA A 136 -9.89 -8.22 -1.31
N LEU A 137 -9.92 -8.14 -2.65
CA LEU A 137 -8.77 -7.72 -3.44
C LEU A 137 -8.39 -6.26 -3.13
N ASP A 138 -9.38 -5.36 -3.19
CA ASP A 138 -9.18 -3.93 -2.88
C ASP A 138 -8.57 -3.73 -1.49
N ILE A 139 -9.05 -4.50 -0.51
CA ILE A 139 -8.59 -4.40 0.88
C ILE A 139 -7.14 -4.85 1.03
N TRP A 140 -6.75 -5.94 0.37
CA TRP A 140 -5.35 -6.39 0.37
C TRP A 140 -4.45 -5.33 -0.26
N SER A 141 -4.80 -4.86 -1.46
CA SER A 141 -4.04 -3.84 -2.16
C SER A 141 -3.95 -2.54 -1.36
N PHE A 142 -5.01 -2.19 -0.63
CA PHE A 142 -5.01 -1.07 0.30
C PHE A 142 -4.09 -1.31 1.51
N GLY A 143 -4.06 -2.51 2.09
CA GLY A 143 -3.10 -2.88 3.14
C GLY A 143 -1.64 -2.73 2.69
N ALA A 144 -1.32 -3.20 1.48
CA ALA A 144 0.01 -3.05 0.88
C ALA A 144 0.36 -1.57 0.62
N LEU A 145 -0.60 -0.77 0.15
CA LEU A 145 -0.45 0.67 -0.03
C LEU A 145 -0.19 1.41 1.29
N ILE A 146 -0.90 1.06 2.36
CA ILE A 146 -0.67 1.66 3.70
C ILE A 146 0.74 1.30 4.20
N ALA A 147 1.14 0.04 4.05
CA ALA A 147 2.46 -0.42 4.46
C ALA A 147 3.59 0.36 3.77
N GLU A 148 3.42 0.66 2.48
CA GLU A 148 4.40 1.42 1.71
C GLU A 148 4.67 2.82 2.26
N PHE A 149 3.80 3.46 3.06
CA PHE A 149 4.19 4.72 3.71
C PHE A 149 5.39 4.57 4.66
N TYR A 150 5.61 3.36 5.17
CA TYR A 150 6.54 3.08 6.26
C TYR A 150 7.72 2.18 5.89
N THR A 151 7.79 1.72 4.65
CA THR A 151 8.90 0.93 4.11
C THR A 151 10.16 1.78 3.96
N PRO A 152 11.35 1.15 3.90
CA PRO A 152 12.60 1.86 3.70
C PRO A 152 12.68 2.54 2.33
N MET A 153 13.56 3.52 2.23
CA MET A 153 13.95 4.13 0.97
C MET A 153 15.33 3.65 0.55
N GLU A 154 15.51 3.37 -0.74
CA GLU A 154 16.78 2.95 -1.30
C GLU A 154 17.09 3.73 -2.57
N ARG A 155 18.38 3.88 -2.88
CA ARG A 155 18.78 4.45 -4.17
C ARG A 155 18.55 3.42 -5.26
N SER A 156 17.86 3.84 -6.31
CA SER A 156 17.71 3.04 -7.52
C SER A 156 19.07 2.75 -8.16
N GLU A 157 19.19 1.57 -8.74
CA GLU A 157 20.35 1.14 -9.53
C GLU A 157 20.35 1.78 -10.93
N ASP A 158 19.21 2.32 -11.39
CA ASP A 158 19.02 2.88 -12.73
C ASP A 158 18.85 4.41 -12.73
N GLU A 159 19.65 5.12 -13.54
CA GLU A 159 19.51 6.57 -13.78
C GLU A 159 18.34 6.93 -14.72
N SER A 160 17.74 5.94 -15.40
CA SER A 160 16.66 6.15 -16.36
C SER A 160 15.30 5.68 -15.82
N ILE A 161 14.62 6.53 -15.05
CA ILE A 161 13.18 6.38 -14.84
C ILE A 161 12.48 6.80 -16.15
N SER A 162 12.37 5.87 -17.11
CA SER A 162 11.48 6.00 -18.25
C SER A 162 10.09 5.45 -17.89
N ARG A 163 9.05 6.24 -18.18
CA ARG A 163 7.62 5.99 -17.91
C ARG A 163 6.98 4.79 -18.64
N ASP A 164 7.74 3.79 -19.08
CA ASP A 164 7.18 2.62 -19.75
C ASP A 164 7.37 1.36 -18.93
N SER A 165 6.26 0.80 -18.48
CA SER A 165 6.14 -0.58 -18.00
C SER A 165 6.32 -1.54 -19.18
N THR A 166 7.54 -1.66 -19.70
CA THR A 166 7.92 -2.81 -20.53
C THR A 166 8.85 -3.71 -19.73
N PRO A 167 8.56 -5.02 -19.60
CA PRO A 167 9.46 -5.94 -18.94
C PRO A 167 10.81 -5.93 -19.66
N PRO A 168 11.94 -6.05 -18.93
CA PRO A 168 13.25 -6.09 -19.58
C PRO A 168 13.30 -7.27 -20.54
N THR A 169 13.30 -6.96 -21.84
CA THR A 169 13.63 -7.93 -22.88
C THR A 169 15.07 -8.36 -22.66
N THR A 170 15.22 -9.66 -22.43
CA THR A 170 16.47 -10.44 -22.35
C THR A 170 17.62 -9.77 -23.09
N ASP A 171 18.63 -9.31 -22.36
CA ASP A 171 19.91 -8.95 -22.97
C ASP A 171 21.00 -9.98 -22.66
N ASN A 172 21.64 -10.41 -23.74
CA ASN A 172 22.66 -11.44 -23.80
C ASN A 172 23.99 -10.90 -23.25
N ARG A 173 24.27 -11.08 -21.96
CA ARG A 173 25.63 -11.09 -21.39
C ARG A 173 25.60 -11.81 -20.05
N GLY A 174 25.90 -13.10 -20.10
CA GLY A 174 25.68 -14.01 -18.98
C GLY A 174 26.46 -13.66 -17.71
N LEU A 175 25.78 -13.68 -16.56
CA LEU A 175 26.10 -14.53 -15.42
C LEU A 175 24.94 -14.53 -14.40
N ARG A 176 23.99 -15.49 -14.52
CA ARG A 176 23.44 -16.35 -13.43
C ARG A 176 22.18 -17.07 -13.90
N THR A 177 22.29 -18.40 -13.92
CA THR A 177 21.26 -19.38 -14.27
C THR A 177 20.63 -19.92 -12.98
N GLY A 178 19.71 -19.16 -12.38
CA GLY A 178 18.83 -19.65 -11.31
C GLY A 178 17.39 -19.62 -11.79
N THR A 179 16.63 -20.66 -11.49
CA THR A 179 15.17 -20.65 -11.66
C THR A 179 14.54 -19.71 -10.62
N VAL A 180 13.31 -19.23 -10.84
CA VAL A 180 12.56 -18.45 -9.83
C VAL A 180 12.46 -19.19 -8.49
N MET A 181 12.47 -20.52 -8.51
CA MET A 181 12.50 -21.34 -7.30
C MET A 181 13.87 -21.33 -6.59
N ASP A 182 14.98 -21.15 -7.31
CA ASP A 182 16.29 -20.98 -6.71
C ASP A 182 16.39 -19.63 -5.97
N TRP A 183 15.76 -18.58 -6.49
CA TRP A 183 15.61 -17.29 -5.81
C TRP A 183 14.71 -17.37 -4.57
N TYR A 184 13.63 -18.14 -4.66
CA TYR A 184 12.75 -18.37 -3.52
C TYR A 184 13.44 -19.14 -2.37
N SER A 185 14.41 -20.00 -2.71
CA SER A 185 15.16 -20.81 -1.76
C SER A 185 16.26 -20.03 -1.01
N THR A 186 16.61 -18.83 -1.47
CA THR A 186 17.59 -17.97 -0.77
C THR A 186 16.93 -17.15 0.33
N SER A 187 17.57 -17.10 1.49
CA SER A 187 17.09 -16.38 2.69
C SER A 187 17.01 -14.87 2.52
N ASP A 188 17.78 -14.30 1.58
CA ASP A 188 17.79 -12.87 1.31
C ASP A 188 16.65 -12.46 0.36
N LEU A 189 16.07 -11.28 0.63
CA LEU A 189 15.07 -10.62 -0.21
C LEU A 189 15.69 -9.84 -1.36
N THR A 190 17.01 -9.74 -1.42
CA THR A 190 17.73 -9.06 -2.49
C THR A 190 17.81 -9.96 -3.72
N ASP A 191 17.54 -9.39 -4.89
CA ASP A 191 17.82 -10.04 -6.16
C ASP A 191 19.33 -10.38 -6.22
N PRO A 192 19.75 -11.63 -6.44
CA PRO A 192 21.15 -11.97 -6.64
C PRO A 192 21.79 -11.30 -7.88
N SER A 193 21.03 -10.57 -8.71
CA SER A 193 21.53 -9.62 -9.71
C SER A 193 22.10 -8.32 -9.08
N SER A 194 21.50 -7.83 -7.98
CA SER A 194 21.97 -6.68 -7.19
C SER A 194 23.25 -6.99 -6.38
N ALA A 195 23.58 -8.28 -6.22
CA ALA A 195 24.72 -8.73 -5.42
C ALA A 195 26.08 -8.68 -6.16
N VAL A 196 26.15 -8.13 -7.38
CA VAL A 196 27.42 -8.05 -8.14
C VAL A 196 27.54 -6.74 -8.92
N GLN A 197 27.80 -5.62 -8.22
CA GLN A 197 28.80 -4.61 -8.56
C GLN A 197 28.73 -3.52 -7.48
N GLU A 198 29.84 -3.13 -6.86
CA GLU A 198 29.97 -1.80 -6.21
C GLU A 198 29.95 -0.73 -7.33
N CYS A 199 28.84 -0.60 -8.05
CA CYS A 199 28.57 0.54 -8.91
C CYS A 199 28.05 1.66 -8.02
N ALA A 200 28.57 2.88 -8.20
CA ALA A 200 28.13 4.03 -7.43
C ALA A 200 26.60 4.18 -7.59
N GLN A 201 25.86 4.07 -6.49
CA GLN A 201 24.42 4.26 -6.42
C GLN A 201 24.11 5.74 -6.70
N THR A 202 23.97 6.10 -7.99
CA THR A 202 23.72 7.48 -8.45
C THR A 202 22.25 7.75 -8.78
N GLY A 203 21.40 6.72 -8.78
CA GLY A 203 19.97 6.84 -9.08
C GLY A 203 19.16 7.56 -7.98
N PRO A 204 17.93 7.97 -8.32
CA PRO A 204 17.02 8.63 -7.37
C PRO A 204 16.69 7.70 -6.19
N VAL A 205 16.40 8.31 -5.05
CA VAL A 205 15.93 7.59 -3.86
C VAL A 205 14.46 7.25 -4.08
N ILE A 206 14.13 5.96 -4.10
CA ILE A 206 12.78 5.44 -4.32
C ILE A 206 12.36 4.68 -3.06
N ARG A 207 11.08 4.77 -2.71
CA ARG A 207 10.55 3.99 -1.62
C ARG A 207 10.32 2.54 -2.06
N LYS A 208 10.77 1.58 -1.23
CA LYS A 208 10.51 0.17 -1.47
C LYS A 208 9.05 -0.16 -1.24
N THR A 209 8.55 -1.12 -1.99
CA THR A 209 7.24 -1.73 -1.73
C THR A 209 7.38 -2.81 -0.66
N LEU A 210 6.29 -3.15 0.03
CA LEU A 210 6.33 -4.20 1.06
C LEU A 210 6.65 -5.57 0.45
N PHE A 211 6.06 -5.86 -0.72
CA PHE A 211 6.30 -7.08 -1.47
C PHE A 211 7.06 -6.80 -2.76
N GLU A 212 7.78 -7.80 -3.25
CA GLU A 212 8.58 -7.73 -4.47
C GLU A 212 7.85 -8.38 -5.64
N GLY A 213 7.57 -7.60 -6.69
CA GLY A 213 6.78 -8.02 -7.84
C GLY A 213 7.57 -8.20 -9.14
N SER A 214 8.83 -7.75 -9.20
CA SER A 214 9.62 -7.72 -10.44
C SER A 214 9.89 -9.09 -11.06
N ILE A 215 9.82 -10.16 -10.26
CA ILE A 215 10.11 -11.55 -10.65
C ILE A 215 8.81 -12.29 -11.09
N GLY A 216 7.71 -11.57 -11.25
CA GLY A 216 6.42 -12.11 -11.68
C GLY A 216 5.64 -12.82 -10.56
N ASP A 217 4.55 -13.52 -10.92
CA ASP A 217 3.56 -14.05 -9.95
C ASP A 217 4.17 -14.98 -8.88
N ILE A 218 5.08 -15.87 -9.28
CA ILE A 218 5.74 -16.81 -8.35
C ILE A 218 6.69 -16.05 -7.42
N GLY A 219 7.42 -15.06 -7.94
CA GLY A 219 8.30 -14.21 -7.14
C GLY A 219 7.53 -13.41 -6.10
N LEU A 220 6.41 -12.82 -6.51
CA LEU A 220 5.50 -12.09 -5.63
C LEU A 220 4.91 -12.99 -4.54
N ALA A 221 4.41 -14.18 -4.91
CA ALA A 221 3.92 -15.16 -3.94
C ALA A 221 5.02 -15.53 -2.93
N GLY A 222 6.25 -15.72 -3.42
CA GLY A 222 7.39 -16.00 -2.56
C GLY A 222 7.74 -14.87 -1.59
N SER A 223 7.70 -13.62 -2.06
CA SER A 223 7.89 -12.42 -1.23
C SER A 223 6.83 -12.31 -0.14
N ILE A 224 5.56 -12.54 -0.48
CA ILE A 224 4.44 -12.56 0.47
C ILE A 224 4.68 -13.63 1.55
N PHE A 225 5.02 -14.85 1.15
CA PHE A 225 5.20 -15.98 2.09
C PHE A 225 6.42 -15.80 3.00
N LYS A 226 7.49 -15.16 2.53
CA LYS A 226 8.66 -14.84 3.36
C LYS A 226 8.31 -13.89 4.51
N ILE A 227 7.42 -12.93 4.28
CA ILE A 227 7.03 -11.92 5.28
C ILE A 227 5.88 -12.41 6.15
N LEU A 228 4.76 -12.80 5.53
CA LEU A 228 3.52 -13.16 6.24
C LEU A 228 3.50 -14.63 6.71
N GLY A 229 4.53 -15.40 6.36
CA GLY A 229 4.60 -16.84 6.59
C GLY A 229 3.91 -17.62 5.49
N THR A 230 4.41 -18.84 5.22
CA THR A 230 3.79 -19.74 4.24
C THR A 230 2.45 -20.24 4.78
N PRO A 231 1.34 -20.02 4.05
CA PRO A 231 0.01 -20.34 4.55
C PRO A 231 -0.21 -21.86 4.66
N ASP A 232 -0.99 -22.24 5.65
CA ASP A 232 -1.49 -23.59 5.87
C ASP A 232 -3.03 -23.61 5.86
N SER A 233 -3.64 -24.77 6.14
CA SER A 233 -5.09 -24.88 6.14
C SER A 233 -5.80 -24.13 7.27
N THR A 234 -5.05 -23.61 8.25
CA THR A 234 -5.59 -22.80 9.36
C THR A 234 -5.54 -21.32 9.05
N THR A 235 -4.46 -20.86 8.40
CA THR A 235 -4.22 -19.46 8.06
C THR A 235 -4.81 -19.06 6.71
N TRP A 236 -4.94 -20.00 5.77
CA TRP A 236 -5.62 -19.76 4.49
C TRP A 236 -6.51 -20.93 4.07
N PRO A 237 -7.71 -21.09 4.68
CA PRO A 237 -8.63 -22.17 4.35
C PRO A 237 -9.07 -22.15 2.88
N GLU A 238 -9.17 -20.97 2.24
CA GLU A 238 -9.55 -20.85 0.83
C GLU A 238 -8.48 -21.36 -0.16
N ALA A 239 -7.21 -21.47 0.27
CA ALA A 239 -6.09 -21.89 -0.59
C ALA A 239 -6.32 -23.24 -1.27
N LYS A 240 -7.05 -24.15 -0.60
CA LYS A 240 -7.39 -25.49 -1.12
C LYS A 240 -8.20 -25.46 -2.41
N ARG A 241 -8.90 -24.36 -2.69
CA ARG A 241 -9.75 -24.19 -3.89
C ARG A 241 -9.02 -23.50 -5.04
N LEU A 242 -7.78 -23.05 -4.83
CA LEU A 242 -7.01 -22.35 -5.83
C LEU A 242 -6.49 -23.34 -6.90
N PRO A 243 -6.65 -23.04 -8.20
CA PRO A 243 -6.26 -23.96 -9.28
C PRO A 243 -4.80 -24.41 -9.27
N ASP A 244 -3.88 -23.49 -8.99
CA ASP A 244 -2.44 -23.74 -9.15
C ASP A 244 -1.67 -23.87 -7.82
N PHE A 245 -2.31 -23.58 -6.68
CA PHE A 245 -1.64 -23.59 -5.38
C PHE A 245 -1.07 -24.97 -5.01
N SER A 246 -1.80 -26.05 -5.27
CA SER A 246 -1.35 -27.43 -4.97
C SER A 246 -0.28 -27.97 -5.93
N LYS A 247 -0.04 -27.28 -7.05
CA LYS A 247 0.96 -27.69 -8.06
C LYS A 247 2.35 -27.17 -7.74
N LEU A 248 2.45 -26.21 -6.82
CA LEU A 248 3.68 -25.53 -6.44
C LEU A 248 4.12 -26.01 -5.05
N ASN A 249 5.43 -26.24 -4.88
CA ASN A 249 5.99 -26.65 -3.60
C ASN A 249 6.76 -25.47 -3.00
N PHE A 250 6.12 -24.77 -2.07
CA PHE A 250 6.73 -23.65 -1.37
C PHE A 250 7.42 -24.13 -0.08
N HIS A 251 8.68 -23.78 0.11
CA HIS A 251 9.35 -23.72 1.41
C HIS A 251 8.46 -23.07 2.47
N ALA A 252 8.44 -23.67 3.66
CA ALA A 252 7.71 -23.14 4.79
C ALA A 252 8.54 -22.05 5.47
N PHE A 253 8.00 -20.83 5.49
CA PHE A 253 8.53 -19.69 6.24
C PHE A 253 7.63 -19.41 7.45
N PRO A 254 8.20 -19.16 8.64
CA PRO A 254 7.42 -18.67 9.76
C PRO A 254 6.99 -17.23 9.49
N LYS A 255 5.83 -16.83 10.03
CA LYS A 255 5.37 -15.44 10.01
C LYS A 255 6.42 -14.56 10.69
N GLN A 256 6.86 -13.51 10.01
CA GLN A 256 7.77 -12.49 10.53
C GLN A 256 6.99 -11.36 11.22
N ASP A 257 7.67 -10.55 12.02
CA ASP A 257 7.10 -9.30 12.50
C ASP A 257 7.13 -8.26 11.37
N ILE A 258 5.97 -7.76 10.95
CA ILE A 258 5.89 -6.76 9.89
C ILE A 258 6.62 -5.45 10.25
N ARG A 259 6.82 -5.17 11.56
CA ARG A 259 7.59 -4.02 12.03
C ARG A 259 9.03 -4.01 11.52
N ASP A 260 9.62 -5.18 11.27
CA ASP A 260 10.98 -5.31 10.75
C ASP A 260 11.10 -4.81 9.30
N TYR A 261 9.98 -4.79 8.56
CA TYR A 261 9.88 -4.31 7.18
C TYR A 261 9.37 -2.88 7.08
N LEU A 262 8.88 -2.33 8.19
CA LEU A 262 8.26 -1.00 8.27
C LEU A 262 9.03 -0.10 9.26
N PRO A 263 10.34 0.13 9.06
CA PRO A 263 11.19 0.82 10.03
C PRO A 263 10.71 2.26 10.32
N ASN A 264 10.07 2.92 9.35
CA ASN A 264 9.58 4.29 9.52
C ASN A 264 8.33 4.38 10.41
N LEU A 265 7.72 3.26 10.83
CA LEU A 265 6.71 3.28 11.90
C LEU A 265 7.31 3.72 13.24
N ARG A 266 8.56 3.31 13.52
CA ARG A 266 9.24 3.52 14.80
C ARG A 266 9.97 4.83 14.92
N PHE A 267 10.06 5.62 13.85
CA PHE A 267 10.92 6.79 13.86
C PHE A 267 10.62 7.72 15.05
N THR A 268 9.33 8.05 15.26
CA THR A 268 8.95 8.96 16.35
C THR A 268 9.30 8.36 17.71
N LEU A 269 9.10 7.05 17.89
CA LEU A 269 9.50 6.30 19.07
C LEU A 269 10.99 6.48 19.35
N ASP A 270 11.81 6.20 18.35
CA ASP A 270 13.25 6.14 18.49
C ASP A 270 13.80 7.54 18.87
N LEU A 271 13.24 8.62 18.30
CA LEU A 271 13.57 10.00 18.69
C LEU A 271 13.15 10.33 20.13
N LEU A 272 11.98 9.88 20.57
CA LEU A 272 11.52 10.08 21.95
C LEU A 272 12.36 9.28 22.94
N GLU A 273 12.79 8.07 22.60
CA GLU A 273 13.67 7.23 23.41
C GLU A 273 15.06 7.83 23.54
N GLU A 274 15.64 8.37 22.46
CA GLU A 274 16.89 9.12 22.50
C GLU A 274 16.76 10.35 23.40
N LYS A 275 15.67 11.12 23.26
CA LYS A 275 15.39 12.27 24.11
C LYS A 275 15.24 11.89 25.58
N LEU A 276 14.58 10.77 25.88
CA LEU A 276 14.40 10.30 27.26
C LEU A 276 15.75 9.95 27.92
N ALA A 277 16.72 9.46 27.16
CA ALA A 277 18.03 9.05 27.67
C ALA A 277 18.84 10.20 28.30
N ILE A 278 18.55 11.45 27.93
CA ILE A 278 19.28 12.65 28.40
C ILE A 278 18.46 13.52 29.37
N LEU A 279 17.19 13.20 29.62
CA LEU A 279 16.30 13.98 30.48
C LEU A 279 16.19 13.40 31.90
N ALA A 280 15.83 14.24 32.87
CA ALA A 280 15.57 13.83 34.24
C ALA A 280 14.38 14.61 34.85
N GLY A 281 13.81 14.07 35.93
CA GLY A 281 12.70 14.72 36.64
C GLY A 281 11.41 14.75 35.82
N GLN A 282 10.67 15.86 35.90
CA GLN A 282 9.34 15.99 35.29
C GLN A 282 9.35 15.90 33.76
N GLU A 283 10.41 16.40 33.11
CA GLU A 283 10.56 16.35 31.66
C GLU A 283 10.71 14.90 31.14
N ALA A 284 11.39 14.04 31.91
CA ALA A 284 11.51 12.63 31.58
C ALA A 284 10.18 11.88 31.72
N GLU A 285 9.33 12.24 32.69
CA GLU A 285 8.02 11.62 32.88
C GLU A 285 7.06 11.96 31.74
N GLU A 286 7.07 13.22 31.29
CA GLU A 286 6.29 13.65 30.12
C GLU A 286 6.71 12.88 28.85
N VAL A 287 8.02 12.74 28.60
CA VAL A 287 8.51 11.98 27.44
C VAL A 287 8.17 10.48 27.55
N ARG A 288 8.19 9.89 28.74
CA ARG A 288 7.73 8.49 28.95
C ARG A 288 6.26 8.33 28.57
N HIS A 289 5.41 9.29 28.94
CA HIS A 289 4.01 9.27 28.56
C HIS A 289 3.84 9.36 27.03
N GLN A 290 4.61 10.24 26.37
CA GLN A 290 4.60 10.36 24.91
C GLN A 290 5.05 9.07 24.20
N ILE A 291 6.06 8.38 24.75
CA ILE A 291 6.51 7.06 24.25
C ILE A 291 5.40 6.03 24.30
N GLU A 292 4.66 5.93 25.41
CA GLU A 292 3.58 4.95 25.53
C GLU A 292 2.44 5.22 24.55
N VAL A 293 2.07 6.50 24.38
CA VAL A 293 1.09 6.93 23.39
C VAL A 293 1.54 6.59 21.97
N GLU A 294 2.81 6.79 21.68
CA GLU A 294 3.40 6.51 20.37
C GLU A 294 3.43 5.01 20.07
N ARG A 295 3.82 4.17 21.04
CA ARG A 295 3.77 2.71 20.95
C ARG A 295 2.36 2.22 20.66
N SER A 296 1.36 2.76 21.36
CA SER A 296 -0.04 2.41 21.13
C SER A 296 -0.50 2.72 19.69
N LYS A 297 -0.06 3.85 19.12
CA LYS A 297 -0.34 4.20 17.72
C LYS A 297 0.34 3.25 16.73
N ILE A 298 1.58 2.85 16.99
CA ILE A 298 2.28 1.85 16.16
C ILE A 298 1.49 0.54 16.17
N GLU A 299 1.08 0.06 17.35
CA GLU A 299 0.30 -1.18 17.48
C GLU A 299 -1.04 -1.10 16.74
N GLU A 300 -1.72 0.03 16.77
CA GLU A 300 -2.93 0.25 15.99
C GLU A 300 -2.68 0.16 14.47
N LYS A 301 -1.65 0.84 13.97
CA LYS A 301 -1.27 0.82 12.55
C LYS A 301 -0.88 -0.58 12.09
N VAL A 302 -0.07 -1.29 12.88
CA VAL A 302 0.36 -2.67 12.59
C VAL A 302 -0.84 -3.59 12.50
N ARG A 303 -1.75 -3.57 13.49
CA ARG A 303 -2.96 -4.40 13.47
C ARG A 303 -3.86 -4.12 12.27
N MET A 304 -3.99 -2.86 11.87
CA MET A 304 -4.74 -2.48 10.68
C MET A 304 -4.11 -3.07 9.41
N ILE A 305 -2.79 -2.89 9.22
CA ILE A 305 -2.07 -3.40 8.06
C ILE A 305 -2.16 -4.93 8.01
N GLU A 306 -1.87 -5.63 9.11
CA GLU A 306 -1.96 -7.09 9.18
C GLU A 306 -3.38 -7.61 8.93
N GLY A 307 -4.40 -6.92 9.44
CA GLY A 307 -5.80 -7.27 9.21
C GLY A 307 -6.18 -7.18 7.73
N PHE A 308 -5.67 -6.16 7.01
CA PHE A 308 -5.91 -6.00 5.58
C PHE A 308 -5.07 -6.95 4.71
N LEU A 309 -3.93 -7.42 5.22
CA LEU A 309 -3.05 -8.40 4.60
C LEU A 309 -3.32 -9.84 5.06
N SER A 310 -4.45 -10.11 5.72
CA SER A 310 -4.84 -11.49 6.06
C SER A 310 -5.06 -12.31 4.78
N TYR A 311 -4.61 -13.57 4.77
CA TYR A 311 -4.89 -14.46 3.64
C TYR A 311 -6.39 -14.73 3.48
N GLU A 312 -7.10 -14.92 4.60
CA GLU A 312 -8.54 -15.19 4.59
C GLU A 312 -9.32 -13.94 4.16
N SER A 313 -10.17 -14.12 3.15
CA SER A 313 -10.90 -13.01 2.53
C SER A 313 -11.97 -12.42 3.46
N THR A 314 -12.56 -13.24 4.32
CA THR A 314 -13.56 -12.87 5.33
C THR A 314 -12.95 -12.01 6.44
N ASP A 315 -11.77 -12.36 6.92
CA ASP A 315 -11.02 -11.62 7.94
C ASP A 315 -10.60 -10.24 7.44
N ARG A 316 -10.12 -10.16 6.18
CA ARG A 316 -9.83 -8.88 5.51
C ARG A 316 -11.05 -7.97 5.50
N ILE A 317 -12.19 -8.49 5.03
CA ILE A 317 -13.44 -7.75 4.94
C ILE A 317 -13.95 -7.34 6.33
N GLY A 318 -13.83 -8.23 7.32
CA GLY A 318 -14.21 -7.95 8.71
C GLY A 318 -13.38 -6.80 9.30
N SER A 319 -12.05 -6.87 9.14
CA SER A 319 -11.10 -5.85 9.60
C SER A 319 -11.39 -4.49 8.95
N PHE A 320 -11.61 -4.48 7.63
CA PHE A 320 -11.93 -3.25 6.91
C PHE A 320 -13.25 -2.63 7.38
N ARG A 321 -14.31 -3.44 7.52
CA ARG A 321 -15.61 -2.97 8.00
C ARG A 321 -15.54 -2.45 9.43
N HIS A 322 -14.75 -3.07 10.30
CA HIS A 322 -14.59 -2.59 11.67
C HIS A 322 -14.11 -1.13 11.69
N ILE A 323 -13.17 -0.78 10.81
CA ILE A 323 -12.54 0.55 10.75
C ILE A 323 -13.39 1.55 9.93
N PHE A 324 -13.97 1.13 8.79
CA PHE A 324 -14.55 2.06 7.80
C PHE A 324 -16.08 1.98 7.62
N SER A 325 -16.80 1.11 8.32
CA SER A 325 -18.27 1.00 8.14
C SER A 325 -19.03 2.25 8.60
N SER A 326 -20.13 2.59 7.92
CA SER A 326 -20.95 3.77 8.25
C SER A 326 -21.54 3.74 9.67
N PRO A 327 -21.57 4.89 10.39
CA PRO A 327 -22.03 4.99 11.80
C PRO A 327 -23.54 4.76 12.02
N GLU A 328 -24.33 4.48 10.97
CA GLU A 328 -25.78 4.28 11.09
C GLU A 328 -26.20 2.95 11.74
N ARG A 329 -25.27 2.11 12.23
CA ARG A 329 -25.60 0.76 12.73
C ARG A 329 -25.40 0.51 14.23
N THR A 330 -24.80 1.39 15.00
CA THR A 330 -24.53 1.12 16.43
C THR A 330 -24.49 2.41 17.25
N SER A 331 -25.56 2.68 18.01
CA SER A 331 -25.68 3.86 18.89
C SER A 331 -24.78 3.82 20.14
N SER A 332 -23.85 2.87 20.24
CA SER A 332 -22.97 2.66 21.41
C SER A 332 -21.46 2.67 21.09
N GLU A 333 -21.05 2.80 19.83
CA GLU A 333 -19.63 2.70 19.40
C GLU A 333 -18.98 4.07 19.10
N SER A 334 -19.70 5.18 19.34
CA SER A 334 -19.28 6.51 18.90
C SER A 334 -18.03 7.06 19.61
N ASN A 335 -17.73 6.63 20.84
CA ASN A 335 -16.55 7.09 21.58
C ASN A 335 -15.26 6.33 21.21
N ASP A 336 -15.35 5.08 20.75
CA ASP A 336 -14.16 4.25 20.46
C ASP A 336 -13.52 4.67 19.12
N ARG A 337 -14.35 5.09 18.16
CA ARG A 337 -13.87 5.58 16.87
C ARG A 337 -13.14 6.92 16.95
N SER A 338 -13.51 7.83 17.83
CA SER A 338 -12.84 9.14 17.94
C SER A 338 -11.40 9.05 18.44
N ASP A 339 -11.05 7.95 19.12
CA ASP A 339 -9.72 7.71 19.66
C ASP A 339 -8.80 6.94 18.71
N SER A 340 -9.35 6.30 17.67
CA SER A 340 -8.57 5.63 16.62
C SER A 340 -7.67 6.61 15.87
N TRP A 341 -6.42 6.21 15.60
CA TRP A 341 -5.47 6.96 14.79
C TRP A 341 -6.09 7.44 13.48
N VAL A 342 -6.90 6.64 12.77
CA VAL A 342 -7.49 7.02 11.47
C VAL A 342 -8.50 8.17 11.58
N TRP A 343 -9.28 8.19 12.67
CA TRP A 343 -10.45 9.06 12.81
C TRP A 343 -10.26 10.19 13.81
N LYS A 344 -9.14 10.21 14.53
CA LYS A 344 -8.80 11.24 15.51
C LYS A 344 -8.79 12.63 14.88
N ALA A 345 -9.60 13.52 15.45
CA ALA A 345 -9.66 14.91 14.99
C ALA A 345 -8.36 15.65 15.29
N ILE A 346 -7.86 16.39 14.30
CA ILE A 346 -6.67 17.25 14.43
C ILE A 346 -7.03 18.68 14.06
N ALA A 347 -6.68 19.61 14.95
CA ALA A 347 -6.84 21.03 14.70
C ALA A 347 -5.95 21.47 13.53
N ASN A 348 -6.50 22.28 12.61
CA ASN A 348 -5.80 22.77 11.43
C ASN A 348 -5.28 21.65 10.49
N GLU A 349 -5.94 20.49 10.46
CA GLU A 349 -5.52 19.34 9.64
C GLU A 349 -5.30 19.70 8.16
N ASP A 350 -6.21 20.48 7.56
CA ASP A 350 -6.10 20.91 6.15
C ASP A 350 -4.85 21.77 5.91
N GLN A 351 -4.55 22.71 6.82
CA GLN A 351 -3.36 23.55 6.72
C GLN A 351 -2.08 22.72 6.87
N ILE A 352 -2.05 21.78 7.84
CA ILE A 352 -0.90 20.89 8.04
C ILE A 352 -0.65 20.05 6.78
N CYS A 353 -1.70 19.50 6.18
CA CYS A 353 -1.58 18.71 4.95
C CYS A 353 -1.07 19.56 3.79
N GLN A 354 -1.60 20.77 3.62
CA GLN A 354 -1.16 21.70 2.58
C GLN A 354 0.30 22.10 2.77
N ASP A 355 0.70 22.54 3.96
CA ASP A 355 2.08 22.92 4.29
C ASP A 355 3.05 21.76 4.05
N THR A 356 2.61 20.54 4.35
CA THR A 356 3.38 19.32 4.11
C THR A 356 3.61 19.12 2.61
N LEU A 357 2.55 19.18 1.80
CA LEU A 357 2.67 19.05 0.34
C LEU A 357 3.55 20.16 -0.26
N ASP A 358 3.30 21.41 0.13
CA ASP A 358 4.09 22.55 -0.35
C ASP A 358 5.57 22.36 0.00
N TRP A 359 5.90 21.85 1.19
CA TRP A 359 7.27 21.54 1.58
C TRP A 359 7.89 20.40 0.74
N PHE A 360 7.13 19.34 0.44
CA PHE A 360 7.60 18.22 -0.39
C PHE A 360 8.00 18.69 -1.79
N PHE A 361 7.23 19.58 -2.40
CA PHE A 361 7.41 19.99 -3.80
C PHE A 361 8.11 21.35 -3.98
N SER A 362 8.23 22.19 -2.94
CA SER A 362 9.02 23.44 -3.00
C SER A 362 10.52 23.19 -2.84
N ASN A 363 10.92 22.17 -2.06
CA ASN A 363 12.33 21.77 -1.97
C ASN A 363 12.87 21.12 -3.26
N GLU A 364 12.04 20.96 -4.29
CA GLU A 364 12.45 20.49 -5.61
C GLU A 364 13.07 21.58 -6.49
N SER A 365 12.80 22.87 -6.23
CA SER A 365 13.25 23.98 -7.09
C SER A 365 14.66 24.50 -6.81
N ASP A 366 15.30 24.06 -5.72
CA ASP A 366 16.61 24.56 -5.27
C ASP A 366 17.81 23.67 -5.69
N SER A 367 17.67 22.86 -6.74
CA SER A 367 18.78 22.08 -7.33
C SER A 367 19.04 22.39 -8.78
#